data_AF-A0AA40RXM3-F1
#
_entry.id   AF-A0AA40RXM3-F1
#
_cell.length_a   1.000
_cell.length_b   1.000
_cell.length_c   1.000
_cell.angle_alpha   90.00
_cell.angle_beta   90.00
_cell.angle_gamma   90.00
#
_symmetry.space_group_name_H-M   'P 1'
#
loop_
_entity.id
_entity.type
_entity.pdbx_description
1 polymer ?
#
loop_
_entity_poly.entity_id
_entity_poly.type
_entity_poly.pdbx_seq_one_letter_code
_entity_poly.pdbx_strand_id
1 'polypeptide(L)'
;PMVWQGKNGHYFLILGAQHDNQVGDIIAYESTDFKNWLFRGSILGDQLQDVRGYMLECPGYIEVDGKQVLMFSPQGLEPDTKNHRYENIHNTGYVVGHFDEATVKFHVDTDFKEVDQGFEFYAPQTMVAPDGRRIMWGWAG
;
A
#
# COMPACT_ATOMS: atom_id res chain seq x y z
N PRO A 1 2.58 5.88 7.99
CA PRO A 1 3.83 5.95 7.19
C PRO A 1 4.52 4.59 7.21
N MET A 2 5.10 4.18 6.10
CA MET A 2 6.01 3.04 6.05
C MET A 2 7.35 3.47 5.50
N VAL A 3 8.44 3.02 6.11
CA VAL A 3 9.81 3.37 5.73
C VAL A 3 10.64 2.11 5.55
N TRP A 4 11.48 2.06 4.52
CA TRP A 4 12.46 1.01 4.30
C TRP A 4 13.72 1.55 3.63
N GLN A 5 14.79 0.76 3.64
CA GLN A 5 15.99 1.02 2.83
C GLN A 5 15.93 0.17 1.56
N GLY A 6 16.06 0.82 0.41
CA GLY A 6 16.13 0.17 -0.90
C GLY A 6 17.47 -0.51 -1.16
N LYS A 7 17.53 -1.28 -2.24
CA LYS A 7 18.74 -1.99 -2.70
C LYS A 7 19.82 -1.00 -3.17
N ASN A 8 19.43 0.18 -3.62
CA ASN A 8 20.33 1.31 -3.92
C ASN A 8 20.92 2.00 -2.67
N GLY A 9 20.53 1.57 -1.45
CA GLY A 9 21.00 2.13 -0.18
C GLY A 9 20.26 3.40 0.28
N HIS A 10 19.34 3.92 -0.52
CA HIS A 10 18.50 5.06 -0.16
C HIS A 10 17.33 4.58 0.73
N TYR A 11 16.76 5.50 1.51
CA TYR A 11 15.57 5.27 2.29
C TYR A 11 14.35 5.82 1.56
N PHE A 12 13.28 5.03 1.55
CA PHE A 12 12.00 5.41 0.97
C PHE A 12 10.94 5.43 2.07
N LEU A 13 10.07 6.44 2.03
CA LEU A 13 8.93 6.60 2.93
C LEU A 13 7.67 6.74 2.09
N ILE A 14 6.63 5.97 2.40
CA ILE A 14 5.31 6.08 1.76
C ILE A 14 4.21 6.50 2.75
N LEU A 15 3.25 7.27 2.24
CA LEU A 15 2.11 7.81 2.97
C LEU A 15 0.85 7.69 2.12
N GLY A 16 -0.26 7.43 2.81
CA GLY A 16 -1.58 7.64 2.24
C GLY A 16 -1.82 9.13 2.07
N ALA A 17 -2.42 9.51 0.95
CA ALA A 17 -2.81 10.87 0.66
C ALA A 17 -4.17 10.90 -0.06
N GLN A 18 -4.81 12.05 -0.02
CA GLN A 18 -6.00 12.37 -0.78
C GLN A 18 -5.69 13.58 -1.65
N HIS A 19 -5.97 13.47 -2.95
CA HIS A 19 -5.92 14.62 -3.86
C HIS A 19 -7.11 15.56 -3.62
N ASP A 20 -6.98 16.82 -4.03
CA ASP A 20 -8.05 17.83 -3.91
C ASP A 20 -9.34 17.42 -4.66
N ASN A 21 -9.23 16.56 -5.68
CA ASN A 21 -10.37 15.97 -6.39
C ASN A 21 -10.97 14.72 -5.70
N GLN A 22 -10.61 14.48 -4.44
CA GLN A 22 -11.09 13.37 -3.60
C GLN A 22 -10.77 11.98 -4.18
N VAL A 23 -9.58 11.83 -4.77
CA VAL A 23 -9.03 10.52 -5.17
C VAL A 23 -7.90 10.13 -4.23
N GLY A 24 -7.97 8.91 -3.69
CA GLY A 24 -6.92 8.35 -2.84
C GLY A 24 -5.63 8.09 -3.61
N ASP A 25 -4.48 8.26 -2.94
CA ASP A 25 -3.17 8.03 -3.53
C ASP A 25 -2.16 7.57 -2.47
N ILE A 26 -1.04 7.02 -2.94
CA ILE A 26 0.13 6.75 -2.10
C ILE A 26 1.27 7.61 -2.64
N ILE A 27 1.79 8.48 -1.79
CA ILE A 27 2.90 9.36 -2.12
C ILE A 27 4.20 8.86 -1.49
N ALA A 28 5.33 9.16 -2.13
CA ALA A 28 6.65 8.80 -1.62
C ALA A 28 7.54 10.01 -1.33
N TYR A 29 8.43 9.79 -0.36
CA TYR A 29 9.61 10.59 -0.11
C TYR A 29 10.85 9.69 -0.17
N GLU A 30 11.98 10.28 -0.50
CA GLU A 30 13.28 9.61 -0.59
C GLU A 30 14.32 10.35 0.25
N SER A 31 15.22 9.63 0.90
CA SER A 31 16.29 10.18 1.72
C SER A 31 17.56 9.35 1.62
N THR A 32 18.72 9.98 1.73
CA THR A 32 20.02 9.29 1.83
C THR A 32 20.60 9.29 3.24
N ASP A 33 20.03 10.07 4.17
CA ASP A 33 20.54 10.29 5.52
C ASP A 33 19.50 10.10 6.64
N PHE A 34 18.28 9.69 6.26
CA PHE A 34 17.11 9.50 7.13
C PHE A 34 16.60 10.77 7.83
N LYS A 35 17.17 11.94 7.50
CA LYS A 35 16.86 13.24 8.13
C LYS A 35 16.21 14.18 7.13
N ASN A 36 16.78 14.29 5.93
CA ASN A 36 16.31 15.13 4.86
C ASN A 36 15.54 14.28 3.84
N TRP A 37 14.29 14.65 3.58
CA TRP A 37 13.37 13.87 2.75
C TRP A 37 12.95 14.69 1.52
N LEU A 38 13.23 14.16 0.34
CA LEU A 38 12.82 14.72 -0.95
C LEU A 38 11.45 14.14 -1.34
N PHE A 39 10.48 15.00 -1.60
CA PHE A 39 9.18 14.58 -2.11
C PHE A 39 9.29 14.06 -3.54
N ARG A 40 8.73 12.86 -3.80
CA ARG A 40 8.78 12.17 -5.11
C ARG A 40 7.41 12.06 -5.80
N GLY A 41 6.35 12.51 -5.15
CA GLY A 41 4.97 12.45 -5.68
C GLY A 41 4.32 11.08 -5.52
N SER A 42 3.25 10.86 -6.28
CA SER A 42 2.52 9.58 -6.34
C SER A 42 3.41 8.42 -6.74
N ILE A 43 3.33 7.27 -6.07
CA ILE A 43 3.95 6.02 -6.54
C ILE A 43 3.06 5.27 -7.53
N LEU A 44 1.77 5.57 -7.58
CA LEU A 44 0.79 4.83 -8.37
C LEU A 44 0.54 5.45 -9.76
N GLY A 45 0.79 6.75 -9.94
CA GLY A 45 0.54 7.45 -11.21
C GLY A 45 -0.94 7.39 -11.58
N ASP A 46 -1.28 6.82 -12.74
CA ASP A 46 -2.67 6.63 -13.19
C ASP A 46 -3.22 5.21 -12.95
N GLN A 47 -2.47 4.31 -12.31
CA GLN A 47 -2.88 2.91 -12.09
C GLN A 47 -3.99 2.79 -11.02
N LEU A 48 -4.77 1.70 -11.01
CA LEU A 48 -5.69 1.38 -9.91
C LEU A 48 -6.84 2.39 -9.64
N GLN A 49 -7.22 3.24 -10.60
CA GLN A 49 -8.25 4.27 -10.40
C GLN A 49 -9.54 3.72 -9.78
N ASP A 50 -10.00 2.56 -10.24
CA ASP A 50 -11.25 1.94 -9.82
C ASP A 50 -11.26 1.43 -8.37
N VAL A 51 -10.08 1.37 -7.71
CA VAL A 51 -9.92 0.86 -6.34
C VAL A 51 -9.21 1.86 -5.41
N ARG A 52 -9.09 3.13 -5.82
CA ARG A 52 -8.47 4.18 -5.00
C ARG A 52 -9.39 4.75 -3.93
N GLY A 53 -10.70 4.71 -4.17
CA GLY A 53 -11.66 5.44 -3.36
C GLY A 53 -11.24 6.91 -3.18
N TYR A 54 -11.60 7.50 -2.04
CA TYR A 54 -11.21 8.88 -1.73
C TYR A 54 -9.94 8.99 -0.89
N MET A 55 -9.49 7.91 -0.24
CA MET A 55 -8.29 7.88 0.62
C MET A 55 -7.70 6.47 0.63
N LEU A 56 -6.37 6.38 0.63
CA LEU A 56 -5.64 5.12 0.81
C LEU A 56 -4.94 5.10 2.15
N GLU A 57 -5.53 4.45 3.15
CA GLU A 57 -4.95 4.34 4.49
C GLU A 57 -3.94 3.20 4.60
N CYS A 58 -3.09 3.30 5.64
CA CYS A 58 -2.15 2.25 6.06
C CYS A 58 -1.36 1.61 4.91
N PRO A 59 -0.70 2.38 4.02
CA PRO A 59 0.09 1.78 2.97
C PRO A 59 1.25 0.97 3.56
N GLY A 60 1.40 -0.25 3.07
CA GLY A 60 2.44 -1.20 3.44
C GLY A 60 3.15 -1.73 2.20
N TYR A 61 4.46 -1.96 2.31
CA TYR A 61 5.28 -2.49 1.24
C TYR A 61 6.15 -3.64 1.75
N ILE A 62 6.00 -4.84 1.19
CA ILE A 62 6.76 -6.02 1.61
C ILE A 62 7.24 -6.83 0.41
N GLU A 63 8.28 -7.63 0.62
CA GLU A 63 8.75 -8.62 -0.37
C GLU A 63 8.55 -10.05 0.18
N VAL A 64 7.61 -10.82 -0.37
CA VAL A 64 7.31 -12.21 0.03
C VAL A 64 7.66 -13.12 -1.13
N ASP A 65 8.50 -14.13 -0.90
CA ASP A 65 8.93 -15.10 -1.92
C ASP A 65 9.44 -14.44 -3.22
N GLY A 66 10.20 -13.35 -3.08
CA GLY A 66 10.74 -12.58 -4.21
C GLY A 66 9.72 -11.71 -4.95
N LYS A 67 8.46 -11.66 -4.51
CA LYS A 67 7.42 -10.79 -5.06
C LYS A 67 7.21 -9.58 -4.17
N GLN A 68 7.10 -8.41 -4.80
CA GLN A 68 6.84 -7.17 -4.07
C GLN A 68 5.33 -6.92 -4.00
N VAL A 69 4.86 -6.62 -2.80
CA VAL A 69 3.45 -6.48 -2.46
C VAL A 69 3.26 -5.08 -1.92
N LEU A 70 2.35 -4.33 -2.55
CA LEU A 70 1.87 -3.06 -2.04
C LEU A 70 0.47 -3.29 -1.46
N MET A 71 0.34 -3.03 -0.17
CA MET A 71 -0.89 -3.17 0.60
C MET A 71 -1.42 -1.80 0.97
N PHE A 72 -2.72 -1.63 0.99
CA PHE A 72 -3.37 -0.39 1.41
C PHE A 72 -4.85 -0.62 1.69
N SER A 73 -5.45 0.33 2.40
CA SER A 73 -6.86 0.27 2.81
C SER A 73 -7.64 1.40 2.17
N PRO A 74 -8.29 1.17 1.00
CA PRO A 74 -9.08 2.19 0.33
C PRO A 74 -10.38 2.47 1.10
N GLN A 75 -10.67 3.75 1.31
CA GLN A 75 -11.95 4.21 1.85
C GLN A 75 -12.87 4.67 0.72
N GLY A 76 -14.16 4.32 0.80
CA GLY A 76 -15.18 4.75 -0.16
C GLY A 76 -15.29 3.89 -1.42
N LEU A 77 -14.92 2.60 -1.34
CA LEU A 77 -15.26 1.63 -2.39
C LEU A 77 -16.73 1.22 -2.28
N GLU A 78 -17.38 1.07 -3.43
CA GLU A 78 -18.72 0.49 -3.51
C GLU A 78 -18.64 -1.04 -3.37
N PRO A 79 -19.53 -1.67 -2.58
CA PRO A 79 -19.57 -3.13 -2.45
C PRO A 79 -19.90 -3.83 -3.78
N ASP A 80 -19.10 -4.84 -4.14
CA ASP A 80 -19.39 -5.75 -5.25
C ASP A 80 -20.07 -7.01 -4.70
N THR A 81 -21.36 -6.87 -4.41
CA THR A 81 -22.21 -7.92 -3.84
C THR A 81 -22.39 -9.13 -4.77
N LYS A 82 -22.13 -8.98 -6.08
CA LYS A 82 -22.25 -10.07 -7.05
C LYS A 82 -21.07 -11.04 -6.92
N ASN A 83 -19.88 -10.49 -6.70
CA ASN A 83 -18.66 -11.29 -6.59
C ASN A 83 -18.19 -11.47 -5.14
N HIS A 84 -18.97 -10.99 -4.17
CA HIS A 84 -18.68 -11.01 -2.73
C HIS A 84 -17.35 -10.33 -2.39
N ARG A 85 -17.20 -9.08 -2.83
CA ARG A 85 -15.99 -8.27 -2.58
C ARG A 85 -16.36 -6.91 -2.02
N TYR A 86 -15.49 -6.40 -1.18
CA TYR A 86 -15.56 -5.05 -0.61
C TYR A 86 -16.80 -4.81 0.25
N GLU A 87 -17.30 -5.84 0.93
CA GLU A 87 -18.55 -5.77 1.68
C GLU A 87 -18.39 -5.12 3.07
N ASN A 88 -17.15 -4.92 3.56
CA ASN A 88 -16.90 -4.15 4.77
C ASN A 88 -16.99 -2.64 4.49
N ILE A 89 -17.25 -1.84 5.53
CA ILE A 89 -17.32 -0.36 5.43
C ILE A 89 -16.05 0.20 4.79
N HIS A 90 -14.90 -0.31 5.21
CA HIS A 90 -13.61 -0.09 4.59
C HIS A 90 -12.89 -1.43 4.45
N ASN A 91 -12.12 -1.59 3.37
CA ASN A 91 -11.51 -2.86 3.03
C ASN A 91 -10.00 -2.70 3.03
N THR A 92 -9.27 -3.78 3.34
CA THR A 92 -7.82 -3.82 3.14
C THR A 92 -7.49 -4.85 2.07
N GLY A 93 -6.70 -4.44 1.09
CA GLY A 93 -6.21 -5.33 0.06
C GLY A 93 -4.78 -5.04 -0.34
N TYR A 94 -4.33 -5.76 -1.35
CA TYR A 94 -2.98 -5.66 -1.88
C TYR A 94 -2.97 -5.86 -3.39
N VAL A 95 -1.88 -5.38 -3.98
CA VAL A 95 -1.47 -5.69 -5.34
C VAL A 95 -0.05 -6.23 -5.32
N VAL A 96 0.27 -7.07 -6.30
CA VAL A 96 1.63 -7.52 -6.56
C VAL A 96 2.18 -6.73 -7.74
N GLY A 97 3.46 -6.40 -7.69
CA GLY A 97 4.12 -5.59 -8.71
C GLY A 97 5.62 -5.45 -8.46
N HIS A 98 6.18 -4.34 -8.93
CA HIS A 98 7.56 -3.97 -8.65
C HIS A 98 7.74 -2.47 -8.41
N PHE A 99 8.55 -2.12 -7.43
CA PHE A 99 8.98 -0.78 -7.09
C PHE A 99 10.29 -0.46 -7.84
N ASP A 100 10.23 0.51 -8.74
CA ASP A 100 11.39 1.06 -9.41
C ASP A 100 12.01 2.14 -8.54
N GLU A 101 13.18 1.84 -7.95
CA GLU A 101 13.91 2.73 -7.06
C GLU A 101 14.47 3.98 -7.78
N ALA A 102 14.63 3.94 -9.12
CA ALA A 102 15.13 5.10 -9.87
C ALA A 102 14.03 6.14 -10.10
N THR A 103 12.82 5.68 -10.46
CA THR A 103 11.67 6.55 -10.71
C THR A 103 10.82 6.80 -9.46
N VAL A 104 10.98 5.95 -8.43
CA VAL A 104 10.18 5.94 -7.18
C VAL A 104 8.70 5.71 -7.50
N LYS A 105 8.45 4.71 -8.36
CA LYS A 105 7.11 4.30 -8.80
C LYS A 105 6.89 2.82 -8.50
N PHE A 106 5.65 2.46 -8.18
CA PHE A 106 5.23 1.07 -8.08
C PHE A 106 4.45 0.71 -9.35
N HIS A 107 4.95 -0.27 -10.09
CA HIS A 107 4.32 -0.81 -11.28
C HIS A 107 3.53 -2.04 -10.90
N VAL A 108 2.22 -1.99 -11.12
CA VAL A 108 1.27 -3.01 -10.70
C VAL A 108 1.16 -4.11 -11.76
N ASP A 109 1.30 -5.36 -11.33
CA ASP A 109 1.21 -6.54 -12.21
C ASP A 109 -0.09 -7.35 -12.01
N THR A 110 -0.85 -7.08 -10.95
CA THR A 110 -2.07 -7.83 -10.61
C THR A 110 -3.24 -6.92 -10.25
N ASP A 111 -4.46 -7.45 -10.38
CA ASP A 111 -5.64 -6.83 -9.79
C ASP A 111 -5.51 -6.72 -8.26
N PHE A 112 -6.23 -5.75 -7.70
CA PHE A 112 -6.36 -5.59 -6.26
C PHE A 112 -7.18 -6.74 -5.66
N LYS A 113 -6.67 -7.33 -4.58
CA LYS A 113 -7.31 -8.43 -3.85
C LYS A 113 -7.39 -8.10 -2.36
N GLU A 114 -8.50 -8.43 -1.74
CA GLU A 114 -8.66 -8.31 -0.29
C GLU A 114 -7.65 -9.23 0.42
N VAL A 115 -7.08 -8.73 1.51
CA VAL A 115 -6.18 -9.50 2.38
C VAL A 115 -6.98 -10.57 3.14
N ASP A 116 -8.19 -10.21 3.56
CA ASP A 116 -9.11 -11.04 4.33
C ASP A 116 -10.53 -10.84 3.78
N GLN A 117 -11.30 -11.92 3.66
CA GLN A 117 -12.69 -11.92 3.15
C GLN A 117 -13.73 -12.11 4.27
N GLY A 118 -13.31 -11.93 5.52
CA GLY A 118 -14.17 -11.89 6.69
C GLY A 118 -14.78 -10.50 6.91
N PHE A 119 -15.52 -10.40 8.02
CA PHE A 119 -16.36 -9.24 8.31
C PHE A 119 -15.67 -8.15 9.14
N GLU A 120 -14.49 -8.44 9.70
CA GLU A 120 -13.81 -7.61 10.70
C GLU A 120 -12.28 -7.70 10.52
N PHE A 121 -11.75 -6.98 9.53
CA PHE A 121 -10.32 -6.87 9.27
C PHE A 121 -9.96 -5.54 8.61
N TYR A 122 -9.06 -4.77 9.23
CA TYR A 122 -8.64 -3.47 8.75
C TYR A 122 -7.23 -3.08 9.22
N ALA A 123 -6.66 -2.06 8.57
CA ALA A 123 -5.42 -1.37 8.97
C ALA A 123 -4.22 -2.28 9.36
N PRO A 124 -3.89 -3.32 8.56
CA PRO A 124 -2.78 -4.18 8.88
C PRO A 124 -1.44 -3.46 8.79
N GLN A 125 -0.52 -3.86 9.66
CA GLN A 125 0.88 -3.50 9.57
C GLN A 125 1.75 -4.76 9.57
N THR A 126 2.84 -4.70 8.82
CA THR A 126 3.78 -5.81 8.69
C THR A 126 5.12 -5.49 9.33
N MET A 127 5.77 -6.50 9.89
CA MET A 127 7.13 -6.42 10.41
C MET A 127 7.95 -7.66 10.00
N VAL A 128 9.27 -7.54 10.05
CA VAL A 128 10.19 -8.68 9.90
C VAL A 128 10.67 -9.08 11.28
N ALA A 129 10.42 -10.32 11.67
CA ALA A 129 10.90 -10.89 12.92
C ALA A 129 12.41 -11.20 12.86
N PRO A 130 13.10 -11.32 14.01
CA PRO A 130 14.54 -11.65 14.03
C PRO A 130 14.91 -12.96 13.34
N ASP A 131 13.96 -13.90 13.23
CA ASP A 131 14.12 -15.18 12.53
C ASP A 131 13.82 -15.11 11.02
N GLY A 132 13.60 -13.90 10.48
CA GLY A 132 13.35 -13.66 9.07
C GLY A 132 11.90 -13.83 8.63
N ARG A 133 10.99 -14.26 9.51
CA ARG A 133 9.56 -14.34 9.18
C ARG A 133 8.97 -12.95 8.99
N ARG A 134 8.02 -12.83 8.06
CA ARG A 134 7.14 -11.67 7.98
C ARG A 134 5.89 -11.92 8.81
N ILE A 135 5.61 -11.00 9.73
CA ILE A 135 4.43 -11.04 10.59
C ILE A 135 3.55 -9.87 10.18
N MET A 136 2.26 -10.16 10.01
CA MET A 136 1.22 -9.16 9.78
C MET A 136 0.28 -9.15 10.98
N TRP A 137 -0.10 -7.96 11.42
CA TRP A 137 -1.11 -7.77 12.45
C TRP A 137 -2.18 -6.82 11.92
N GLY A 138 -3.43 -7.29 11.88
CA GLY A 138 -4.60 -6.51 11.49
C GLY A 138 -5.42 -6.10 12.71
N TRP A 139 -6.16 -5.00 12.59
CA TRP A 139 -7.20 -4.61 13.52
C TRP A 139 -8.51 -5.29 13.12
N ALA A 140 -9.22 -5.88 14.08
CA ALA A 140 -10.62 -6.29 13.90
C ALA A 140 -11.52 -5.19 14.48
N GLY A 141 -12.24 -4.46 13.62
CA GLY A 141 -13.18 -3.40 13.99
C GLY A 141 -13.66 -2.57 12.82
#